data_AF-A0A8G2EA32-F1
#
_entry.id   AF-A0A8G2EA32-F1
#
_cell.length_a   1.000
_cell.length_b   1.000
_cell.length_c   1.000
_cell.angle_alpha   90.00
_cell.angle_beta   90.00
_cell.angle_gamma   90.00
#
_symmetry.space_group_name_H-M   'P 1'
#
loop_
_entity.id
_entity.type
_entity.pdbx_description
1 polymer ?
#
loop_
_entity_poly.entity_id
_entity_poly.type
_entity_poly.pdbx_seq_one_letter_code
_entity_poly.pdbx_strand_id
1 'polypeptide(L)' 'MKPIQYALLWIGEALLYTVVFVLMFLFMPEVKTYYLIRRYTEVIPGDIWDKYYFLSLCIASLFIVAIVVYITAAIKRRLS' A
#
# COMPACT_ATOMS: atom_id res chain seq x y z
N MET A 1 7.81 -26.18 -8.74
CA MET A 1 7.87 -24.86 -9.43
C MET A 1 9.31 -24.58 -9.80
N LYS A 2 9.56 -24.04 -11.00
CA LYS A 2 10.94 -23.69 -11.43
C LYS A 2 11.38 -22.40 -10.72
N PRO A 3 12.66 -22.23 -10.37
CA PRO A 3 13.17 -21.04 -9.68
C PRO A 3 12.81 -19.72 -10.39
N ILE A 4 12.73 -19.75 -11.72
CA ILE A 4 12.31 -18.59 -12.52
C ILE A 4 10.88 -18.13 -12.23
N GLN A 5 9.96 -19.04 -11.88
CA GLN A 5 8.58 -18.70 -11.54
C GLN A 5 8.50 -17.93 -10.21
N TYR A 6 9.36 -18.27 -9.25
CA TYR A 6 9.46 -17.50 -8.00
C TYR A 6 9.96 -16.09 -8.28
N ALA A 7 11.03 -15.94 -9.06
CA ALA A 7 11.55 -14.62 -9.42
C ALA A 7 10.49 -13.74 -10.11
N LEU A 8 9.71 -14.30 -11.03
CA LEU A 8 8.60 -13.61 -11.69
C LEU A 8 7.49 -13.18 -10.71
N LEU A 9 7.17 -14.01 -9.70
CA LEU A 9 6.20 -13.65 -8.66
C LEU A 9 6.69 -12.46 -7.82
N TRP A 10 7.95 -12.50 -7.38
CA TRP A 10 8.56 -11.40 -6.62
C TRP A 10 8.57 -10.08 -7.41
N ILE A 11 8.92 -10.13 -8.70
CA ILE A 11 8.90 -8.95 -9.57
C ILE A 11 7.48 -8.42 -9.74
N GLY A 12 6.51 -9.31 -9.96
CA GLY A 12 5.10 -8.93 -10.09
C GLY A 12 4.55 -8.28 -8.82
N GLU A 13 4.92 -8.81 -7.65
CA GLU A 13 4.52 -8.26 -6.35
C GLU A 13 5.16 -6.89 -6.09
N ALA A 14 6.45 -6.72 -6.39
CA ALA A 14 7.14 -5.44 -6.27
C ALA A 14 6.52 -4.38 -7.20
N LEU A 15 6.16 -4.75 -8.42
CA LEU A 15 5.50 -3.87 -9.37
C LEU A 15 4.09 -3.48 -8.90
N LEU A 16 3.30 -4.45 -8.45
CA LEU A 16 1.95 -4.21 -7.93
C LEU A 16 1.99 -3.29 -6.70
N TYR A 17 2.91 -3.53 -5.77
CA TYR A 17 3.13 -2.67 -4.62
C TYR A 17 3.50 -1.24 -5.04
N THR A 18 4.43 -1.09 -5.98
CA THR A 18 4.85 0.24 -6.47
C THR A 18 3.68 1.00 -7.08
N VAL A 19 2.85 0.34 -7.89
CA VAL A 19 1.66 0.97 -8.50
C VAL A 19 0.66 1.39 -7.41
N VAL A 20 0.34 0.50 -6.47
CA VAL A 20 -0.60 0.82 -5.37
C VAL A 20 -0.07 1.98 -4.51
N PHE A 21 1.22 1.96 -4.18
CA PHE A 21 1.86 3.00 -3.40
C PHE A 21 1.81 4.36 -4.10
N VAL A 22 2.16 4.42 -5.39
CA VAL A 22 2.11 5.67 -6.17
C VAL A 22 0.67 6.18 -6.28
N LEU A 23 -0.30 5.30 -6.52
CA LEU A 23 -1.71 5.70 -6.56
C LEU A 23 -2.16 6.26 -5.21
N MET A 24 -1.86 5.58 -4.10
CA MET A 24 -2.18 6.09 -2.77
C MET A 24 -1.55 7.47 -2.52
N PHE A 25 -0.28 7.64 -2.88
CA PHE A 25 0.43 8.92 -2.72
C PHE A 25 -0.22 10.04 -3.53
N LEU A 26 -0.68 9.76 -4.76
CA LEU A 26 -1.38 10.72 -5.61
C LEU A 26 -2.78 11.08 -5.07
N PHE A 27 -3.52 10.10 -4.56
CA PHE A 27 -4.90 10.31 -4.09
C PHE A 27 -4.99 10.88 -2.68
N MET A 28 -4.02 10.61 -1.81
CA MET A 28 -4.02 11.03 -0.41
C MET A 28 -2.83 11.96 -0.10
N PRO A 29 -2.74 13.15 -0.73
CA PRO A 29 -1.58 14.01 -0.55
C PRO A 29 -1.40 14.42 0.92
N GLU A 30 -0.15 14.40 1.37
CA GLU A 30 0.27 14.59 2.77
C GLU A 30 -0.43 15.76 3.46
N VAL A 31 -0.43 16.92 2.81
CA VAL A 31 -1.02 18.16 3.36
C VAL A 31 -2.52 17.98 3.63
N LYS A 32 -3.28 17.38 2.70
CA LYS A 32 -4.72 17.16 2.89
C LYS A 32 -4.98 16.14 4.00
N THR A 33 -4.18 15.08 4.03
CA THR A 33 -4.25 14.04 5.06
C THR A 33 -3.93 14.62 6.44
N TYR A 34 -2.94 15.51 6.53
CA TYR A 34 -2.57 16.23 7.77
C TYR A 34 -3.73 17.07 8.28
N TYR A 35 -4.33 17.90 7.42
CA TYR A 35 -5.48 18.73 7.81
C TYR A 35 -6.67 17.89 8.28
N LEU A 36 -6.90 16.73 7.66
CA LEU A 36 -7.96 15.82 8.07
C LEU A 36 -7.68 15.20 9.44
N ILE A 37 -6.46 14.71 9.69
CA ILE A 37 -6.10 14.08 10.96
C ILE A 37 -6.05 15.11 12.09
N ARG A 38 -5.46 16.30 11.85
CA ARG A 38 -5.47 17.44 12.79
C ARG A 38 -6.87 17.90 13.19
N ARG A 39 -7.92 17.57 12.44
CA ARG A 39 -9.30 17.87 12.87
C ARG A 39 -9.73 17.01 14.06
N TYR A 40 -9.16 15.81 14.19
CA TYR A 40 -9.49 14.82 15.22
C TYR A 40 -8.38 14.63 16.25
N THR A 41 -7.16 15.06 15.94
CA THR A 41 -6.00 15.07 16.85
C THR A 41 -5.54 16.50 17.10
N GLU A 42 -4.78 16.71 18.17
CA GLU A 42 -4.08 17.97 18.35
C GLU A 42 -3.00 18.18 17.27
N VAL A 43 -2.35 19.35 17.28
CA VAL A 43 -1.30 19.69 16.31
C VAL A 43 -0.14 18.71 16.47
N ILE A 44 0.11 17.91 15.43
CA ILE A 44 1.25 17.01 15.35
C ILE A 44 2.43 17.77 14.73
N PRO A 45 3.64 17.72 15.32
CA PRO A 45 4.86 18.25 14.72
C PRO A 45 5.13 17.68 13.32
N GLY A 46 5.62 18.51 12.40
CA GLY A 46 5.78 18.14 10.99
C GLY A 46 6.79 17.01 10.75
N ASP A 47 7.87 16.96 11.53
CA ASP A 47 8.90 15.92 11.52
C ASP A 47 8.35 14.54 11.91
N ILE A 48 7.47 14.54 12.92
CA ILE A 48 6.76 13.35 13.37
C ILE A 48 5.74 12.93 12.28
N TRP A 49 4.97 13.89 11.78
CA TRP A 49 3.93 13.64 10.78
C TRP A 49 4.47 13.01 9.50
N ASP A 50 5.52 13.57 8.90
CA ASP A 50 6.09 13.07 7.64
C ASP A 50 6.53 11.60 7.76
N LYS A 51 7.23 11.27 8.85
CA LYS A 51 7.68 9.90 9.13
C LYS A 51 6.52 8.91 9.25
N TYR A 52 5.48 9.25 10.02
CA TYR A 52 4.33 8.37 10.20
C TYR A 52 3.42 8.34 8.98
N TYR A 53 3.31 9.44 8.25
CA TYR A 53 2.57 9.51 7.00
C TYR A 53 3.17 8.56 5.95
N PHE A 54 4.48 8.64 5.70
CA PHE A 54 5.16 7.73 4.78
C PHE A 54 5.00 6.26 5.21
N LEU A 55 5.23 5.97 6.48
CA LEU A 55 5.05 4.60 7.02
C LEU A 55 3.61 4.10 6.85
N SER A 56 2.62 4.95 7.12
CA SER A 56 1.21 4.61 6.99
C SER A 56 0.84 4.26 5.54
N LEU A 57 1.38 5.00 4.57
CA LEU A 57 1.21 4.71 3.15
C LEU A 57 1.83 3.37 2.77
N CYS A 58 3.04 3.07 3.25
CA CYS A 58 3.69 1.77 3.00
C CYS A 58 2.85 0.61 3.55
N ILE A 59 2.39 0.72 4.80
CA ILE A 59 1.58 -0.33 5.45
C ILE A 59 0.24 -0.50 4.73
N ALA A 60 -0.47 0.59 4.45
CA ALA A 60 -1.75 0.54 3.74
C ALA A 60 -1.59 -0.05 2.33
N SER A 61 -0.51 0.31 1.62
CA SER A 61 -0.21 -0.23 0.30
C SER A 61 0.05 -1.73 0.35
N LEU A 62 0.86 -2.21 1.31
CA LEU A 62 1.08 -3.64 1.52
C LEU A 62 -0.21 -4.38 1.83
N PHE A 63 -1.08 -3.79 2.65
CA PHE A 63 -2.36 -4.39 3.00
C PHE A 63 -3.29 -4.53 1.80
N ILE A 64 -3.37 -3.49 0.95
CA ILE A 64 -4.13 -3.53 -0.31
C ILE A 64 -3.58 -4.62 -1.23
N VAL A 65 -2.26 -4.69 -1.42
CA VAL A 65 -1.62 -5.74 -2.24
C VAL A 65 -1.98 -7.13 -1.71
N ALA A 66 -1.87 -7.35 -0.40
CA ALA A 66 -2.22 -8.63 0.22
C ALA A 66 -3.68 -9.02 -0.04
N ILE A 67 -4.61 -8.06 0.09
CA ILE A 67 -6.03 -8.27 -0.23
C ILE A 67 -6.23 -8.62 -1.70
N VAL A 68 -5.61 -7.89 -2.62
CA VAL A 68 -5.73 -8.12 -4.07
C VAL A 68 -5.22 -9.51 -4.44
N VAL A 69 -4.05 -9.89 -3.94
CA VAL A 69 -3.46 -11.22 -4.15
C VAL A 69 -4.37 -12.30 -3.57
N TYR A 70 -4.88 -12.11 -2.35
CA TYR A 70 -5.79 -13.05 -1.70
C TYR A 70 -7.09 -13.26 -2.51
N ILE A 71 -7.74 -12.17 -2.93
CA ILE A 71 -8.96 -12.23 -3.73
C ILE A 71 -8.69 -12.94 -5.06
N THR A 72 -7.60 -12.60 -5.74
CA THR A 72 -7.21 -13.22 -7.01
C THR A 72 -7.00 -14.73 -6.85
N ALA A 73 -6.33 -15.15 -5.78
CA ALA A 73 -6.13 -16.56 -5.45
C ALA A 73 -7.45 -17.26 -5.11
N ALA A 74 -8.33 -16.61 -4.34
CA ALA A 74 -9.64 -17.14 -3.97
C ALA A 74 -10.55 -17.33 -5.20
N ILE A 75 -10.56 -16.37 -6.13
CA ILE A 75 -11.28 -16.46 -7.41
C ILE A 75 -10.73 -17.62 -8.23
N LYS A 76 -9.40 -17.70 -8.42
CA LYS A 76 -8.77 -18.80 -9.16
C LYS A 76 -9.11 -20.16 -8.57
N ARG A 77 -9.15 -20.28 -7.23
CA ARG A 77 -9.53 -21.53 -6.54
C ARG A 77 -10.99 -21.91 -6.77
N ARG A 78 -11.91 -20.95 -6.93
CA ARG A 78 -13.33 -21.23 -7.22
C ARG A 78 -13.60 -21.61 -8.67
N LEU A 79 -12.77 -21.13 -9.61
CA LEU A 79 -12.89 -21.39 -11.04
C LEU A 79 -12.20 -22.69 -11.50
N SER A 80 -11.33 -23.26 -10.66
CA SER A 80 -10.66 -24.54 -10.89
C SER A 80 -11.43 -25.69 -10.25
#